data_AF-K5VJZ3-F1
#
_entry.id   AF-K5VJZ3-F1
#
_cell.length_a   1.000
_cell.length_b   1.000
_cell.length_c   1.000
_cell.angle_alpha   90.00
_cell.angle_beta   90.00
_cell.angle_gamma   90.00
#
_symmetry.space_group_name_H-M   'P 1'
#
loop_
_entity.id
_entity.type
_entity.pdbx_description
1 polymer ?
#
loop_
_entity_poly.entity_id
_entity_poly.type
_entity_poly.pdbx_seq_one_letter_code
_entity_poly.pdbx_strand_id
1 'polypeptide(L)'
;MPDKPSNDVSPSQPPSNLVSTSLASASSLVLLQLLSRVFTFVLNQALVRLVTPQVFGTASIQFELLLSTILFLSREGVRNALLRSTANKAQPRQSALTYNISLLPVLLGIPVAVTTVCIYLFSSSSTTSSQPRFHLSAIIYALAAFFELLSEPLYIRAQNELRFDVRVRTEGSAVLMKTVVTFLTLVALSPEWALAAFAAGQAAYGLTMLVGFFRAYEFKARYWPEKVVTEVHGK
;
A
#
# COMPACT_ATOMS: atom_id res chain seq x y z
N MET A 1 -32.42 -32.32 59.05
CA MET A 1 -33.12 -31.11 58.54
C MET A 1 -32.32 -29.87 58.96
N PRO A 2 -32.29 -28.83 58.11
CA PRO A 2 -31.04 -28.20 57.66
C PRO A 2 -30.89 -26.75 58.15
N ASP A 3 -29.67 -26.22 58.10
CA ASP A 3 -29.46 -24.77 57.93
C ASP A 3 -28.30 -24.52 56.96
N LYS A 4 -28.67 -24.11 55.74
CA LYS A 4 -27.83 -23.49 54.73
C LYS A 4 -28.23 -22.02 54.68
N PRO A 5 -27.27 -21.09 54.82
CA PRO A 5 -27.22 -19.94 53.90
C PRO A 5 -25.75 -19.62 53.55
N SER A 6 -25.38 -18.93 52.49
CA SER A 6 -26.09 -18.11 51.53
C SER A 6 -25.17 -17.99 50.31
N ASN A 7 -25.72 -18.25 49.13
CA ASN A 7 -25.09 -17.86 47.87
C ASN A 7 -25.04 -16.33 47.84
N ASP A 8 -23.86 -15.74 47.99
CA ASP A 8 -23.66 -14.33 47.67
C ASP A 8 -23.31 -14.21 46.18
N VAL A 9 -24.34 -14.37 45.35
CA VAL A 9 -24.28 -13.97 43.94
C VAL A 9 -24.35 -12.45 43.93
N SER A 10 -23.20 -11.81 43.79
CA SER A 10 -23.13 -10.37 43.56
C SER A 10 -23.98 -9.99 42.34
N PRO A 11 -24.75 -8.88 42.38
CA PRO A 11 -25.72 -8.57 41.35
C PRO A 11 -25.04 -8.26 40.02
N SER A 12 -25.54 -8.91 38.97
CA SER A 12 -25.33 -8.54 37.57
C SER A 12 -25.56 -7.04 37.36
N GLN A 13 -24.48 -6.31 37.05
CA GLN A 13 -24.55 -4.95 36.51
C GLN A 13 -25.49 -4.93 35.29
N PRO A 14 -26.40 -3.95 35.16
CA PRO A 14 -27.49 -4.00 34.19
C PRO A 14 -26.99 -3.90 32.73
N PRO A 15 -27.68 -4.54 31.77
CA PRO A 15 -27.34 -4.55 30.34
C PRO A 15 -27.42 -3.17 29.64
N SER A 16 -27.92 -2.13 30.31
CA SER A 16 -28.09 -0.77 29.76
C SER A 16 -26.76 -0.12 29.35
N ASN A 17 -25.68 -0.38 30.08
CA ASN A 17 -24.35 0.15 29.77
C ASN A 17 -23.73 -0.53 28.54
N LEU A 18 -24.03 -1.82 28.33
CA LEU A 18 -23.55 -2.55 27.16
C LEU A 18 -24.30 -2.13 25.89
N VAL A 19 -25.62 -1.93 25.96
CA VAL A 19 -26.43 -1.47 24.83
C VAL A 19 -26.06 -0.03 24.44
N SER A 20 -25.89 0.87 25.40
CA SER A 20 -25.48 2.26 25.12
C SER A 20 -24.06 2.35 24.57
N THR A 21 -23.12 1.58 25.12
CA THR A 21 -21.75 1.49 24.57
C THR A 21 -21.76 0.89 23.15
N SER A 22 -22.53 -0.18 22.92
CA SER A 22 -22.68 -0.78 21.59
C SER A 22 -23.33 0.17 20.59
N LEU A 23 -24.32 0.95 21.02
CA LEU A 23 -24.98 1.96 20.19
C LEU A 23 -24.06 3.16 19.90
N ALA A 24 -23.25 3.58 20.88
CA ALA A 24 -22.23 4.61 20.68
C ALA A 24 -21.16 4.15 19.69
N SER A 25 -20.67 2.91 19.80
CA SER A 25 -19.75 2.34 18.82
C SER A 25 -20.39 2.19 17.45
N ALA A 26 -21.62 1.65 17.37
CA ALA A 26 -22.34 1.49 16.11
C ALA A 26 -22.60 2.83 15.41
N SER A 27 -23.04 3.85 16.14
CA SER A 27 -23.27 5.19 15.60
C SER A 27 -21.96 5.85 15.14
N SER A 28 -20.87 5.70 15.90
CA SER A 28 -19.54 6.18 15.48
C SER A 28 -19.06 5.51 14.20
N LEU A 29 -19.28 4.20 14.04
CA LEU A 29 -18.95 3.45 12.83
C LEU A 29 -19.78 3.92 11.63
N VAL A 30 -21.10 4.08 11.82
CA VAL A 30 -22.00 4.59 10.78
C VAL A 30 -21.61 5.99 10.34
N LEU A 31 -21.33 6.89 11.29
CA LEU A 31 -20.90 8.26 10.99
C LEU A 31 -19.56 8.27 10.25
N LEU A 32 -18.57 7.49 10.72
CA LEU A 32 -17.27 7.38 10.05
C LEU A 32 -17.44 6.87 8.61
N GLN A 33 -18.30 5.87 8.39
CA GLN A 33 -18.57 5.32 7.07
C GLN A 33 -19.25 6.36 6.17
N LEU A 34 -20.23 7.11 6.69
CA LEU A 34 -20.92 8.17 5.95
C LEU A 34 -19.94 9.27 5.55
N LEU A 35 -19.13 9.77 6.50
CA LEU A 35 -18.15 10.82 6.26
C LEU A 35 -17.12 10.39 5.22
N SER A 36 -16.62 9.15 5.30
CA SER A 36 -15.70 8.60 4.31
C SER A 36 -16.33 8.55 2.92
N ARG A 37 -17.60 8.15 2.80
CA ARG A 37 -18.32 8.12 1.51
C ARG A 37 -18.53 9.51 0.93
N VAL A 38 -18.96 10.47 1.75
CA VAL A 38 -19.15 11.88 1.32
C VAL A 38 -17.81 12.48 0.89
N PHE A 39 -16.76 12.28 1.69
CA PHE A 39 -15.42 12.76 1.37
C PHE A 39 -14.94 12.23 0.02
N THR A 40 -15.01 10.91 -0.19
CA THR A 40 -14.62 10.28 -1.45
C THR A 40 -15.48 10.76 -2.62
N PHE A 41 -16.79 10.95 -2.43
CA PHE A 41 -17.68 11.48 -3.46
C PHE A 41 -17.30 12.90 -3.88
N VAL A 42 -17.13 13.81 -2.91
CA VAL A 42 -16.76 15.21 -3.18
C VAL A 42 -15.43 15.27 -3.91
N LEU A 43 -14.46 14.47 -3.47
CA LEU A 43 -13.12 14.49 -4.03
C LEU A 43 -13.12 13.91 -5.46
N ASN A 44 -13.80 12.79 -5.69
CA ASN A 44 -13.97 12.24 -7.04
C ASN A 44 -14.73 13.21 -7.97
N GLN A 45 -15.77 13.87 -7.48
CA GLN A 45 -16.53 14.84 -8.27
C GLN A 45 -15.70 16.09 -8.61
N ALA A 46 -14.86 16.54 -7.67
CA ALA A 46 -13.93 17.64 -7.89
C ALA A 46 -12.87 17.26 -8.94
N LEU A 47 -12.31 16.05 -8.88
CA LEU A 47 -11.34 15.57 -9.87
C LEU A 47 -11.91 15.62 -11.30
N VAL A 48 -13.15 15.14 -11.48
CA VAL A 48 -13.82 15.16 -12.80
C VAL A 48 -14.09 16.59 -13.30
N ARG A 49 -14.26 17.56 -12.38
CA ARG A 49 -14.51 18.96 -12.74
C ARG A 49 -13.22 19.75 -13.00
N LEU A 50 -12.12 19.38 -12.36
CA LEU A 50 -10.82 20.06 -12.48
C LEU A 50 -9.99 19.55 -13.67
N VAL A 51 -10.29 18.36 -14.19
CA VAL A 51 -9.45 17.65 -15.14
C VAL A 51 -10.25 17.28 -16.38
N THR A 52 -9.64 17.39 -17.57
CA THR A 52 -10.27 16.94 -18.81
C THR A 52 -10.44 15.42 -18.82
N PRO A 53 -11.48 14.89 -19.50
CA PRO A 53 -11.70 13.44 -19.59
C PRO A 53 -10.49 12.67 -20.14
N GLN A 54 -9.70 13.30 -21.02
CA GLN A 54 -8.50 12.72 -21.62
C GLN A 54 -7.39 12.52 -20.59
N VAL A 55 -7.08 13.56 -19.79
CA VAL A 55 -6.06 13.47 -18.74
C VAL A 55 -6.50 12.49 -17.65
N PHE A 56 -7.78 12.55 -17.25
CA PHE A 56 -8.33 11.63 -16.26
C PHE A 56 -8.25 10.16 -16.74
N GLY A 57 -8.56 9.91 -18.02
CA GLY A 57 -8.44 8.59 -18.63
C GLY A 57 -7.00 8.10 -18.73
N THR A 58 -6.05 8.96 -19.13
CA THR A 58 -4.63 8.60 -19.17
C THR A 58 -4.09 8.28 -17.78
N ALA A 59 -4.39 9.10 -16.78
CA ALA A 59 -3.96 8.85 -15.40
C ALA A 59 -4.60 7.59 -14.81
N SER A 60 -5.93 7.47 -14.88
CA SER A 60 -6.69 6.43 -14.16
C SER A 60 -6.67 5.06 -14.84
N ILE A 61 -6.38 5.00 -16.14
CA ILE A 61 -6.32 3.74 -16.89
C ILE A 61 -4.90 3.47 -17.34
N GLN A 62 -4.33 4.31 -18.19
CA GLN A 62 -3.06 3.98 -18.82
C GLN A 62 -1.90 3.92 -17.81
N PHE A 63 -1.78 4.92 -16.93
CA PHE A 63 -0.73 4.92 -15.92
C PHE A 63 -0.98 3.92 -14.79
N GLU A 64 -2.22 3.69 -14.37
CA GLU A 64 -2.54 2.61 -13.42
C GLU A 64 -2.22 1.23 -14.01
N LEU A 65 -2.46 1.01 -15.31
CA LEU A 65 -2.03 -0.21 -16.01
C LEU A 65 -0.51 -0.30 -16.06
N LEU A 66 0.20 0.77 -16.45
CA LEU A 66 1.66 0.81 -16.47
C LEU A 66 2.23 0.43 -15.10
N LEU A 67 1.75 1.07 -14.04
CA LEU A 67 2.12 0.79 -12.65
C LEU A 67 1.84 -0.66 -12.27
N SER A 68 0.61 -1.13 -12.51
CA SER A 68 0.18 -2.48 -12.16
C SER A 68 1.02 -3.53 -12.89
N THR A 69 1.34 -3.32 -14.16
CA THR A 69 2.23 -4.19 -14.92
C THR A 69 3.63 -4.24 -14.32
N ILE A 70 4.23 -3.09 -14.00
CA ILE A 70 5.56 -3.04 -13.38
C ILE A 70 5.57 -3.81 -12.06
N LEU A 71 4.60 -3.53 -11.19
CA LEU A 71 4.51 -4.16 -9.87
C LEU A 71 4.24 -5.65 -9.98
N PHE A 72 3.27 -6.04 -10.80
CA PHE A 72 2.87 -7.44 -10.99
C PHE A 72 4.04 -8.30 -11.48
N LEU A 73 4.71 -7.88 -12.55
CA LEU A 73 5.85 -8.60 -13.10
C LEU A 73 7.04 -8.66 -12.13
N SER A 74 7.20 -7.63 -11.29
CA SER A 74 8.33 -7.56 -10.35
C SER A 74 8.12 -8.41 -9.09
N ARG A 75 6.90 -8.46 -8.54
CA ARG A 75 6.71 -8.96 -7.15
C ARG A 75 5.72 -10.12 -6.98
N GLU A 76 4.79 -10.33 -7.90
CA GLU A 76 3.67 -11.24 -7.62
C GLU A 76 4.11 -12.71 -7.54
N GLY A 77 5.05 -13.14 -8.39
CA GLY A 77 5.64 -14.48 -8.29
C GLY A 77 6.37 -14.71 -6.97
N VAL A 78 7.06 -13.68 -6.45
CA VAL A 78 7.78 -13.73 -5.17
C VAL A 78 6.80 -13.79 -4.00
N ARG A 79 5.77 -12.95 -3.99
CA ARG A 79 4.70 -12.99 -2.97
C ARG A 79 4.10 -14.39 -2.87
N ASN A 80 3.73 -14.97 -4.01
CA ASN A 80 3.14 -16.31 -4.06
C ASN A 80 4.08 -17.42 -3.59
N ALA A 81 5.39 -17.30 -3.85
CA ALA A 81 6.38 -18.24 -3.34
C ALA A 81 6.54 -18.13 -1.82
N LEU A 82 6.53 -16.91 -1.28
CA LEU A 82 6.78 -16.64 0.14
C LEU A 82 5.54 -16.84 1.02
N LEU A 83 4.32 -16.83 0.47
CA LEU A 83 3.10 -17.22 1.20
C LEU A 83 3.17 -18.62 1.82
N ARG A 84 3.95 -19.53 1.20
CA ARG A 84 4.15 -20.90 1.70
C ARG A 84 5.26 -21.01 2.73
N SER A 85 6.05 -19.96 2.92
CA SER A 85 7.15 -19.93 3.87
C SER A 85 6.66 -19.37 5.20
N THR A 86 6.29 -20.22 6.14
CA THR A 86 6.01 -19.78 7.51
C THR A 86 7.30 -19.30 8.16
N ALA A 87 7.33 -18.04 8.58
CA ALA A 87 8.46 -17.48 9.31
C ALA A 87 8.50 -18.09 10.72
N ASN A 88 9.13 -19.26 10.85
CA ASN A 88 9.25 -19.92 12.13
C ASN A 88 10.51 -19.40 12.85
N LYS A 89 10.34 -18.71 13.98
CA LYS A 89 11.46 -18.15 14.77
C LYS A 89 12.47 -19.22 15.21
N ALA A 90 12.04 -20.48 15.27
CA ALA A 90 12.89 -21.63 15.59
C ALA A 90 13.91 -21.97 14.48
N GLN A 91 13.76 -21.44 13.27
CA GLN A 91 14.59 -21.80 12.11
C GLN A 91 15.20 -20.55 11.45
N PRO A 92 16.25 -19.95 12.04
CA PRO A 92 16.85 -18.69 11.58
C PRO A 92 17.31 -18.75 10.11
N ARG A 93 17.74 -19.91 9.64
CA ARG A 93 18.11 -20.17 8.24
C ARG A 93 16.95 -19.90 7.26
N GLN A 94 15.75 -20.38 7.59
CA GLN A 94 14.60 -20.20 6.71
C GLN A 94 14.18 -18.74 6.68
N SER A 95 14.22 -18.06 7.82
CA SER A 95 13.96 -16.61 7.92
C SER A 95 14.91 -15.78 7.05
N ALA A 96 16.22 -16.10 7.06
CA ALA A 96 17.21 -15.41 6.23
C ALA A 96 16.97 -15.63 4.73
N LEU A 97 16.58 -16.84 4.32
CA LEU A 97 16.25 -17.16 2.93
C LEU A 97 14.98 -16.44 2.47
N THR A 98 13.92 -16.45 3.28
CA THR A 98 12.68 -15.69 3.02
C THR A 98 13.00 -14.21 2.80
N TYR A 99 13.87 -13.65 3.64
CA TYR A 99 14.30 -12.25 3.52
C TYR A 99 15.08 -11.99 2.22
N ASN A 100 16.08 -12.82 1.89
CA ASN A 100 16.84 -12.67 0.65
C ASN A 100 15.97 -12.75 -0.61
N ILE A 101 15.00 -13.67 -0.64
CA ILE A 101 14.06 -13.81 -1.75
C ILE A 101 13.14 -12.58 -1.82
N SER A 102 12.74 -12.01 -0.67
CA SER A 102 11.92 -10.79 -0.62
C SER A 102 12.60 -9.54 -1.17
N LEU A 103 13.94 -9.56 -1.36
CA LEU A 103 14.70 -8.48 -2.00
C LEU A 103 14.67 -8.57 -3.53
N LEU A 104 14.34 -9.72 -4.12
CA LEU A 104 14.31 -9.90 -5.58
C LEU A 104 13.38 -8.91 -6.30
N PRO A 105 12.16 -8.61 -5.81
CA PRO A 105 11.30 -7.61 -6.45
C PRO A 105 11.92 -6.21 -6.53
N VAL A 106 12.75 -5.83 -5.56
CA VAL A 106 13.49 -4.55 -5.60
C VAL A 106 14.49 -4.54 -6.74
N LEU A 107 15.25 -5.64 -6.89
CA LEU A 107 16.27 -5.78 -7.92
C LEU A 107 15.66 -5.89 -9.32
N LEU A 108 14.61 -6.71 -9.48
CA LEU A 108 13.88 -6.88 -10.75
C LEU A 108 13.06 -5.64 -11.12
N GLY A 109 12.68 -4.83 -10.13
CA GLY A 109 11.90 -3.63 -10.33
C GLY A 109 12.48 -2.63 -11.33
N ILE A 110 13.79 -2.38 -11.25
CA ILE A 110 14.47 -1.42 -12.12
C ILE A 110 14.40 -1.83 -13.60
N PRO A 111 14.89 -3.02 -14.01
CA PRO A 111 14.84 -3.42 -15.42
C PRO A 111 13.41 -3.57 -15.93
N VAL A 112 12.48 -4.07 -15.10
CA VAL A 112 11.05 -4.15 -15.48
C VAL A 112 10.47 -2.76 -15.69
N ALA A 113 10.66 -1.83 -14.75
CA ALA A 113 10.17 -0.46 -14.85
C ALA A 113 10.72 0.25 -16.10
N VAL A 114 12.03 0.18 -16.33
CA VAL A 114 12.67 0.76 -17.52
C VAL A 114 12.08 0.16 -18.79
N THR A 115 11.98 -1.18 -18.87
CA THR A 115 11.47 -1.86 -20.05
C THR A 115 10.00 -1.50 -20.32
N THR A 116 9.13 -1.59 -19.32
CA THR A 116 7.70 -1.30 -19.47
C THR A 116 7.45 0.17 -19.80
N VAL A 117 8.18 1.11 -19.17
CA VAL A 117 8.07 2.54 -19.50
C VAL A 117 8.57 2.81 -20.92
N CYS A 118 9.69 2.24 -21.34
CA CYS A 118 10.18 2.37 -22.71
C CYS A 118 9.13 1.87 -23.71
N ILE A 119 8.63 0.64 -23.53
CA ILE A 119 7.58 0.07 -24.39
C ILE A 119 6.37 1.00 -24.46
N TYR A 120 5.90 1.47 -23.30
CA TYR A 120 4.75 2.36 -23.22
C TYR A 120 4.98 3.69 -23.96
N LEU A 121 6.15 4.33 -23.78
CA LEU A 121 6.49 5.57 -24.47
C LEU A 121 6.59 5.38 -25.99
N PHE A 122 7.10 4.24 -26.47
CA PHE A 122 7.19 3.93 -27.90
C PHE A 122 5.83 3.56 -28.52
N SER A 123 4.95 2.91 -27.76
CA SER A 123 3.64 2.48 -28.26
C SER A 123 2.50 3.50 -28.05
N SER A 124 2.76 4.60 -27.33
CA SER A 124 1.73 5.59 -26.98
C SER A 124 1.22 6.34 -28.20
N SER A 125 -0.10 6.50 -28.29
CA SER A 125 -0.74 7.23 -29.38
C SER A 125 -0.39 8.72 -29.35
N SER A 126 -0.36 9.36 -30.53
CA SER A 126 -0.05 10.79 -30.65
C SER A 126 -0.96 11.67 -29.79
N THR A 127 -2.23 11.30 -29.62
CA THR A 127 -3.19 12.00 -28.74
C THR A 127 -2.79 11.94 -27.26
N THR A 128 -2.20 10.83 -26.82
CA THR A 128 -1.76 10.66 -25.42
C THR A 128 -0.42 11.37 -25.22
N SER A 129 0.54 11.16 -26.13
CA SER A 129 1.88 11.72 -26.03
C SER A 129 1.91 13.25 -26.16
N SER A 130 0.89 13.84 -26.80
CA SER A 130 0.75 15.30 -26.90
C SER A 130 0.24 15.97 -25.62
N GLN A 131 -0.16 15.20 -24.60
CA GLN A 131 -0.65 15.78 -23.34
C GLN A 131 0.49 16.51 -22.61
N PRO A 132 0.20 17.66 -21.96
CA PRO A 132 1.17 18.36 -21.15
C PRO A 132 1.83 17.45 -20.11
N ARG A 133 3.17 17.53 -20.02
CA ARG A 133 3.98 16.79 -19.04
C ARG A 133 3.80 15.27 -19.06
N PHE A 134 3.41 14.69 -20.20
CA PHE A 134 3.24 13.24 -20.36
C PHE A 134 4.48 12.43 -19.94
N HIS A 135 5.64 12.71 -20.54
CA HIS A 135 6.88 11.99 -20.24
C HIS A 135 7.30 12.12 -18.77
N LEU A 136 7.19 13.32 -18.21
CA LEU A 136 7.49 13.58 -16.80
C LEU A 136 6.60 12.71 -15.90
N SER A 137 5.31 12.67 -16.20
CA SER A 137 4.32 11.91 -15.41
C SER A 137 4.60 10.40 -15.48
N ALA A 138 4.96 9.87 -16.66
CA ALA A 138 5.34 8.47 -16.82
C ALA A 138 6.58 8.10 -15.99
N ILE A 139 7.60 8.97 -15.97
CA ILE A 139 8.82 8.78 -15.15
C ILE A 139 8.48 8.80 -13.66
N ILE A 140 7.62 9.73 -13.22
CA ILE A 140 7.19 9.80 -11.82
C ILE A 140 6.41 8.54 -11.42
N TYR A 141 5.55 7.99 -12.29
CA TYR A 141 4.87 6.71 -12.04
C TYR A 141 5.84 5.54 -11.93
N ALA A 142 6.90 5.51 -12.76
CA ALA A 142 7.96 4.51 -12.66
C ALA A 142 8.71 4.61 -11.32
N LEU A 143 9.02 5.83 -10.88
CA LEU A 143 9.62 6.08 -9.57
C LEU A 143 8.68 5.68 -8.41
N ALA A 144 7.39 5.93 -8.56
CA ALA A 144 6.39 5.51 -7.59
C ALA A 144 6.33 3.98 -7.45
N ALA A 145 6.36 3.27 -8.58
CA ALA A 145 6.47 1.80 -8.59
C ALA A 145 7.74 1.34 -7.84
N PHE A 146 8.86 2.03 -8.03
CA PHE A 146 10.10 1.72 -7.34
C PHE A 146 10.00 1.92 -5.81
N PHE A 147 9.34 2.99 -5.33
CA PHE A 147 9.11 3.17 -3.89
C PHE A 147 8.23 2.06 -3.30
N GLU A 148 7.20 1.63 -4.04
CA GLU A 148 6.39 0.48 -3.62
C GLU A 148 7.22 -0.81 -3.56
N LEU A 149 8.09 -1.05 -4.54
CA LEU A 149 8.97 -2.22 -4.54
C LEU A 149 10.01 -2.16 -3.41
N LEU A 150 10.56 -0.99 -3.09
CA LEU A 150 11.41 -0.83 -1.92
C LEU A 150 10.70 -1.16 -0.61
N SER A 151 9.38 -0.94 -0.52
CA SER A 151 8.60 -1.30 0.66
C SER A 151 8.28 -2.81 0.75
N GLU A 152 8.50 -3.54 -0.34
CA GLU A 152 8.10 -4.94 -0.52
C GLU A 152 8.70 -5.93 0.51
N PRO A 153 10.01 -5.88 0.83
CA PRO A 153 10.58 -6.81 1.81
C PRO A 153 9.92 -6.67 3.19
N LEU A 154 9.61 -5.43 3.59
CA LEU A 154 8.96 -5.12 4.86
C LEU A 154 7.48 -5.46 4.84
N TYR A 155 6.81 -5.28 3.70
CA TYR A 155 5.44 -5.73 3.49
C TYR A 155 5.34 -7.25 3.67
N ILE A 156 6.23 -8.02 3.02
CA ILE A 156 6.26 -9.49 3.12
C ILE A 156 6.54 -9.92 4.56
N ARG A 157 7.47 -9.24 5.24
CA ARG A 157 7.75 -9.49 6.66
C ARG A 157 6.51 -9.26 7.53
N ALA A 158 5.81 -8.14 7.35
CA ALA A 158 4.59 -7.84 8.10
C ALA A 158 3.49 -8.87 7.84
N GLN A 159 3.37 -9.35 6.61
CA GLN A 159 2.45 -10.41 6.23
C GLN A 159 2.80 -11.74 6.93
N ASN A 160 4.08 -12.13 6.94
CA ASN A 160 4.53 -13.38 7.57
C ASN A 160 4.44 -13.34 9.10
N GLU A 161 4.61 -12.16 9.70
CA GLU A 161 4.41 -11.91 11.14
C GLU A 161 2.93 -11.71 11.52
N LEU A 162 2.00 -11.79 10.55
CA LEU A 162 0.55 -11.56 10.73
C LEU A 162 0.21 -10.18 11.32
N ARG A 163 1.06 -9.18 11.11
CA ARG A 163 0.85 -7.78 11.54
C ARG A 163 -0.06 -7.03 10.58
N PHE A 164 -1.29 -7.52 10.44
CA PHE A 164 -2.28 -6.95 9.54
C PHE A 164 -2.66 -5.50 9.89
N ASP A 165 -2.54 -5.14 11.17
CA ASP A 165 -2.75 -3.77 11.67
C ASP A 165 -1.79 -2.76 11.00
N VAL A 166 -0.51 -3.10 10.89
CA VAL A 166 0.49 -2.25 10.24
C VAL A 166 0.20 -2.10 8.77
N ARG A 167 -0.18 -3.20 8.11
CA ARG A 167 -0.48 -3.21 6.68
C ARG A 167 -1.67 -2.31 6.38
N VAL A 168 -2.79 -2.52 7.08
CA VAL A 168 -4.02 -1.73 6.92
C VAL A 168 -3.77 -0.26 7.22
N ARG A 169 -3.04 0.06 8.30
CA ARG A 169 -2.74 1.46 8.64
C ARG A 169 -1.85 2.13 7.59
N THR A 170 -0.82 1.43 7.12
CA THR A 170 0.14 1.98 6.14
C THR A 170 -0.54 2.18 4.78
N GLU A 171 -1.23 1.16 4.28
CA GLU A 171 -1.97 1.21 3.01
C GLU A 171 -3.08 2.25 3.04
N GLY A 172 -3.86 2.30 4.13
CA GLY A 172 -4.88 3.34 4.33
C GLY A 172 -4.28 4.75 4.33
N SER A 173 -3.16 4.95 5.03
CA SER A 173 -2.46 6.25 5.03
C SER A 173 -1.90 6.62 3.66
N ALA A 174 -1.42 5.65 2.88
CA ALA A 174 -0.89 5.87 1.54
C ALA A 174 -1.99 6.26 0.56
N VAL A 175 -3.16 5.59 0.61
CA VAL A 175 -4.34 5.98 -0.18
C VAL A 175 -4.75 7.41 0.15
N LEU A 176 -4.85 7.75 1.44
CA LEU A 176 -5.19 9.12 1.86
C LEU A 176 -4.17 10.15 1.33
N MET A 177 -2.87 9.87 1.44
CA MET A 177 -1.83 10.77 0.93
C MET A 177 -1.85 10.90 -0.59
N LYS A 178 -2.09 9.82 -1.34
CA LYS A 178 -2.30 9.86 -2.80
C LYS A 178 -3.39 10.86 -3.15
N THR A 179 -4.53 10.72 -2.49
CA THR A 179 -5.72 11.52 -2.75
C THR A 179 -5.52 12.98 -2.38
N VAL A 180 -4.96 13.26 -1.20
CA VAL A 180 -4.68 14.63 -0.74
C VAL A 180 -3.65 15.31 -1.62
N VAL A 181 -2.52 14.66 -1.93
CA VAL A 181 -1.47 15.24 -2.78
C VAL A 181 -1.98 15.49 -4.20
N THR A 182 -2.74 14.56 -4.78
CA THR A 182 -3.34 14.75 -6.11
C THR A 182 -4.25 15.97 -6.11
N PHE A 183 -5.18 16.05 -5.14
CA PHE A 183 -6.15 17.15 -5.06
C PHE A 183 -5.47 18.50 -4.82
N LEU A 184 -4.56 18.60 -3.84
CA LEU A 184 -3.85 19.85 -3.55
C LEU A 184 -3.00 20.31 -4.73
N THR A 185 -2.33 19.38 -5.43
CA THR A 185 -1.53 19.71 -6.61
C THR A 185 -2.42 20.20 -7.76
N LEU A 186 -3.59 19.60 -7.96
CA LEU A 186 -4.56 20.04 -8.97
C LEU A 186 -5.15 21.42 -8.69
N VAL A 187 -5.36 21.76 -7.41
CA VAL A 187 -5.91 23.08 -7.02
C VAL A 187 -4.83 24.15 -7.03
N ALA A 188 -3.58 23.80 -6.68
CA ALA A 188 -2.48 24.76 -6.56
C ALA A 188 -1.76 25.07 -7.88
N LEU A 189 -1.74 24.15 -8.85
CA LEU A 189 -1.03 24.30 -10.11
C LEU A 189 -1.97 24.59 -11.29
N SER A 190 -1.39 25.06 -12.40
CA SER A 190 -2.16 25.28 -13.63
C SER A 190 -2.64 23.96 -14.25
N PRO A 191 -3.69 23.99 -15.10
CA PRO A 191 -4.23 22.79 -15.75
C PRO A 191 -3.21 21.97 -16.56
N GLU A 192 -2.11 22.58 -16.99
CA GLU A 192 -1.00 21.88 -17.67
C GLU A 192 -0.27 20.87 -16.77
N TRP A 193 -0.39 21.00 -15.45
CA TRP A 193 0.19 20.08 -14.49
C TRP A 193 -0.77 18.97 -14.06
N ALA A 194 -1.98 18.92 -14.63
CA ALA A 194 -3.00 17.98 -14.17
C ALA A 194 -2.53 16.52 -14.20
N LEU A 195 -1.88 16.10 -15.30
CA LEU A 195 -1.35 14.73 -15.41
C LEU A 195 -0.21 14.46 -14.42
N ALA A 196 0.66 15.46 -14.21
CA ALA A 196 1.75 15.39 -13.23
C ALA A 196 1.24 15.39 -11.78
N ALA A 197 0.07 15.98 -11.51
CA ALA A 197 -0.57 15.97 -10.20
C ALA A 197 -1.01 14.55 -9.79
N PHE A 198 -1.58 13.77 -10.71
CA PHE A 198 -1.87 12.36 -10.46
C PHE A 198 -0.58 11.56 -10.22
N ALA A 199 0.46 11.82 -11.00
CA ALA A 199 1.76 11.17 -10.81
C ALA A 199 2.39 11.51 -9.45
N ALA A 200 2.33 12.78 -9.03
CA ALA A 200 2.79 13.21 -7.71
C ALA A 200 2.00 12.51 -6.59
N GLY A 201 0.68 12.36 -6.75
CA GLY A 201 -0.14 11.56 -5.87
C GLY A 201 0.33 10.11 -5.77
N GLN A 202 0.61 9.46 -6.91
CA GLN A 202 1.10 8.09 -6.90
C GLN A 202 2.51 7.96 -6.28
N ALA A 203 3.39 8.93 -6.51
CA ALA A 203 4.67 8.98 -5.82
C ALA A 203 4.51 9.14 -4.30
N ALA A 204 3.57 9.97 -3.85
CA ALA A 204 3.23 10.12 -2.44
C ALA A 204 2.67 8.82 -1.84
N TYR A 205 1.88 8.05 -2.61
CA TYR A 205 1.44 6.71 -2.22
C TYR A 205 2.63 5.80 -1.92
N GLY A 206 3.52 5.62 -2.91
CA GLY A 206 4.69 4.74 -2.78
C GLY A 206 5.62 5.17 -1.66
N LEU A 207 5.87 6.48 -1.51
CA LEU A 207 6.71 7.01 -0.44
C LEU A 207 6.08 6.80 0.94
N THR A 208 4.76 6.99 1.07
CA THR A 208 4.05 6.75 2.33
C THR A 208 4.08 5.27 2.72
N MET A 209 3.92 4.36 1.75
CA MET A 209 4.11 2.92 1.96
C MET A 209 5.51 2.63 2.50
N LEU A 210 6.54 3.12 1.82
CA LEU A 210 7.93 2.93 2.20
C LEU A 210 8.19 3.42 3.62
N VAL A 211 7.89 4.69 3.90
CA VAL A 211 8.11 5.32 5.21
C VAL A 211 7.28 4.65 6.30
N GLY A 212 6.03 4.28 6.03
CA GLY A 212 5.14 3.62 6.98
C GLY A 212 5.70 2.27 7.44
N PHE A 213 6.19 1.45 6.51
CA PHE A 213 6.84 0.19 6.84
C PHE A 213 8.19 0.39 7.56
N PHE A 214 9.03 1.32 7.11
CA PHE A 214 10.28 1.62 7.81
C PHE A 214 10.06 2.05 9.26
N ARG A 215 9.07 2.92 9.50
CA ARG A 215 8.69 3.35 10.86
C ARG A 215 8.18 2.19 11.71
N ALA A 216 7.36 1.31 11.13
CA ALA A 216 6.82 0.15 11.82
C ALA A 216 7.88 -0.91 12.21
N TYR A 217 9.08 -0.81 11.64
CA TYR A 217 10.24 -1.66 11.90
C TYR A 217 11.47 -0.87 12.40
N GLU A 218 11.25 0.32 12.96
CA GLU A 218 12.28 1.17 13.60
C GLU A 218 13.52 1.45 12.73
N PHE A 219 13.35 1.55 11.41
CA PHE A 219 14.45 1.75 10.46
C PHE A 219 15.53 0.66 10.47
N LYS A 220 15.28 -0.50 11.09
CA LYS A 220 16.21 -1.65 11.12
C LYS A 220 16.15 -2.52 9.85
N ALA A 221 15.61 -2.00 8.76
CA ALA A 221 15.50 -2.73 7.50
C ALA A 221 16.86 -2.77 6.79
N ARG A 222 17.33 -3.97 6.40
CA ARG A 222 18.72 -4.13 5.99
C ARG A 222 19.01 -4.11 4.48
N TYR A 223 18.10 -4.17 3.51
CA TYR A 223 18.37 -4.15 2.03
C TYR A 223 19.59 -4.89 1.42
N TRP A 224 20.34 -5.66 2.19
CA TRP A 224 21.52 -6.41 1.78
C TRP A 224 21.28 -7.88 2.11
N PRO A 225 21.61 -8.80 1.20
CA PRO A 225 21.39 -10.22 1.42
C PRO A 225 22.20 -10.73 2.61
N GLU A 226 21.57 -11.57 3.44
CA GLU A 226 22.24 -12.26 4.54
C GLU A 226 22.99 -13.48 4.00
N LYS A 227 24.21 -13.71 4.51
CA LYS A 227 24.97 -14.92 4.19
C LYS A 227 24.29 -16.11 4.84
N VAL A 228 23.84 -17.05 4.03
CA VAL A 228 23.28 -18.32 4.50
C VAL A 228 24.36 -19.39 4.32
N VAL A 229 24.99 -19.82 5.41
CA VAL A 229 25.95 -20.93 5.38
C VAL A 229 25.17 -22.23 5.37
N THR A 230 25.35 -23.01 4.32
CA THR A 230 24.86 -24.38 4.25
C THR A 230 25.97 -25.30 4.73
N GLU A 231 25.88 -25.83 5.95
CA GLU A 231 26.66 -27.03 6.27
C GLU A 231 26.12 -28.18 5.44
N VAL A 232 26.83 -28.49 4.36
CA VAL A 232 26.62 -29.71 3.59
C VAL A 232 27.26 -30.82 4.42
N HIS A 233 26.48 -31.54 5.23
CA HIS A 233 26.96 -32.75 5.90
C HIS A 233 27.42 -33.74 4.83
N GLY A 234 28.72 -34.05 4.81
CA GLY A 234 29.32 -34.93 3.80
C GLY A 234 30.85 -34.95 3.77
N LYS A 235 31.53 -34.90 4.92
CA LYS A 235 32.77 -35.65 5.19
C LYS A 235 32.79 -36.05 6.66
#